data_AF-A0A1J7JWX1-F1
#
_entry.id   AF-A0A1J7JWX1-F1
#
_cell.length_a   1.000
_cell.length_b   1.000
_cell.length_c   1.000
_cell.angle_alpha   90.00
_cell.angle_beta   90.00
_cell.angle_gamma   90.00
#
_symmetry.space_group_name_H-M   'P 1'
#
loop_
_entity.id
_entity.type
_entity.pdbx_description
1 polymer ?
#
loop_
_entity_poly.entity_id
_entity_poly.type
_entity_poly.pdbx_seq_one_letter_code
_entity_poly.pdbx_strand_id
1 'polypeptide(L)'
;MTQPMLSIKSDKPSNSKTTAHLLPCRVHYDGPVEPAQSYWSPTQQEDGPRIAYFRGRKLHGKTVKLPEGYRGVVVEKQAAPPAAAQPEQDAADLQQEDAEDQVPLGSLETKADFDELVVWGHEAMADAASDPYMRIGEWTRLAEQIHSYSAVEHDS
;
A
#
# COMPACT_ATOMS: atom_id res chain seq x y z
N MET A 1 20.26 13.96 -11.46
CA MET A 1 19.21 13.63 -10.48
C MET A 1 18.30 12.60 -11.13
N THR A 2 18.07 11.45 -10.49
CA THR A 2 17.16 10.41 -11.00
C THR A 2 15.73 10.90 -10.89
N GLN A 3 15.01 11.02 -12.01
CA GLN A 3 13.59 11.35 -11.97
C GLN A 3 12.80 10.18 -11.38
N PRO A 4 11.85 10.42 -10.45
CA PRO A 4 11.05 9.36 -9.86
C PRO A 4 10.16 8.69 -10.93
N MET A 5 9.92 7.38 -10.86
CA MET A 5 9.07 6.68 -11.84
C MET A 5 7.58 6.72 -11.47
N LEU A 6 7.27 6.87 -10.17
CA LEU A 6 5.91 7.00 -9.63
C LEU A 6 5.89 8.09 -8.56
N SER A 7 4.79 8.85 -8.50
CA SER A 7 4.53 9.84 -7.46
C SER A 7 3.17 9.59 -6.81
N ILE A 8 3.13 9.62 -5.48
CA ILE A 8 1.88 9.51 -4.72
C ILE A 8 1.34 10.93 -4.51
N LYS A 9 0.22 11.23 -5.18
CA LYS A 9 -0.50 12.47 -4.96
C LYS A 9 -1.44 12.28 -3.78
N SER A 10 -1.20 13.07 -2.74
CA SER A 10 -2.13 13.24 -1.62
C SER A 10 -2.87 14.56 -1.83
N ASP A 11 -3.86 14.58 -2.73
CA ASP A 11 -4.64 15.80 -3.01
C ASP A 11 -5.52 16.20 -1.81
N LYS A 12 -5.75 15.27 -0.87
CA LYS A 12 -6.32 15.44 0.48
C LYS A 12 -5.89 14.23 1.33
N PRO A 13 -5.74 14.35 2.66
CA PRO A 13 -5.75 13.16 3.51
C PRO A 13 -7.11 12.50 3.31
N SER A 14 -7.16 11.37 2.59
CA SER A 14 -8.37 10.57 2.53
C SER A 14 -8.60 10.05 3.95
N ASN A 15 -9.42 10.75 4.72
CA ASN A 15 -9.68 10.43 6.13
C ASN A 15 -10.48 9.11 6.29
N SER A 16 -10.64 8.36 5.19
CA SER A 16 -11.16 7.00 5.15
C SER A 16 -10.13 6.05 5.75
N LYS A 17 -10.28 5.75 7.04
CA LYS A 17 -9.63 4.62 7.67
C LYS A 17 -10.25 3.33 7.18
N THR A 18 -9.41 2.36 6.84
CA THR A 18 -9.83 1.01 6.44
C THR A 18 -9.06 -0.06 7.19
N THR A 19 -9.49 -1.32 7.07
CA THR A 19 -8.77 -2.48 7.60
C THR A 19 -8.33 -3.37 6.45
N ALA A 20 -7.02 -3.59 6.34
CA ALA A 20 -6.47 -4.52 5.37
C ALA A 20 -6.59 -5.95 5.89
N HIS A 21 -7.06 -6.88 5.04
CA HIS A 21 -7.16 -8.30 5.36
C HIS A 21 -6.28 -9.12 4.41
N LEU A 22 -5.31 -9.85 4.96
CA LEU A 22 -4.48 -10.77 4.19
C LEU A 22 -5.02 -12.20 4.34
N LEU A 23 -5.61 -12.71 3.28
CA LEU A 23 -6.21 -14.06 3.25
C LEU A 23 -5.17 -15.13 2.89
N PRO A 24 -5.28 -16.36 3.42
CA PRO A 24 -4.38 -17.47 3.12
C PRO A 24 -4.75 -18.15 1.78
N CYS A 25 -5.13 -17.35 0.79
CA CYS A 25 -5.54 -17.83 -0.53
C CYS A 25 -5.47 -16.70 -1.56
N ARG A 26 -5.37 -17.08 -2.84
CA ARG A 26 -5.46 -16.15 -3.96
C ARG A 26 -6.91 -16.03 -4.42
N VAL A 27 -7.40 -14.79 -4.53
CA VAL A 27 -8.65 -14.47 -5.21
C VAL A 27 -8.29 -13.90 -6.58
N HIS A 28 -8.84 -14.48 -7.66
CA HIS A 28 -8.54 -14.04 -9.02
C HIS A 28 -9.28 -12.76 -9.42
N TYR A 29 -10.44 -12.52 -8.81
CA TYR A 29 -11.22 -11.32 -9.02
C TYR A 29 -10.61 -10.16 -8.23
N ASP A 30 -10.38 -9.05 -8.91
CA ASP A 30 -9.73 -7.83 -8.41
C ASP A 30 -10.68 -6.62 -8.37
N GLY A 31 -11.98 -6.83 -8.57
CA GLY A 31 -13.01 -5.79 -8.51
C GLY A 31 -13.69 -5.65 -7.15
N PRO A 32 -14.60 -4.66 -7.02
CA PRO A 32 -15.37 -4.45 -5.80
C PRO A 32 -16.36 -5.59 -5.54
N VAL A 33 -16.60 -5.90 -4.27
CA VAL A 33 -17.63 -6.84 -3.83
C VAL A 33 -18.62 -6.08 -2.96
N GLU A 34 -19.82 -5.85 -3.48
CA GLU A 34 -20.88 -5.12 -2.76
C GLU A 34 -22.14 -5.97 -2.60
N PRO A 35 -22.73 -6.06 -1.39
CA PRO A 35 -22.17 -5.61 -0.09
C PRO A 35 -21.15 -6.61 0.48
N ALA A 36 -19.92 -6.17 0.74
CA ALA A 36 -18.86 -7.01 1.32
C ALA A 36 -19.27 -7.60 2.68
N GLN A 37 -19.99 -6.83 3.50
CA GLN A 37 -20.39 -7.21 4.86
C GLN A 37 -21.31 -8.45 4.88
N SER A 38 -22.03 -8.73 3.80
CA SER A 38 -22.91 -9.91 3.70
C SER A 38 -22.12 -11.22 3.55
N TYR A 39 -20.89 -11.15 3.06
CA TYR A 39 -20.04 -12.32 2.79
C TYR A 39 -18.80 -12.39 3.69
N TRP A 40 -18.41 -11.25 4.26
CA TRP A 40 -17.23 -11.11 5.09
C TRP A 40 -17.56 -10.31 6.35
N SER A 41 -17.73 -11.03 7.46
CA SER A 41 -18.05 -10.49 8.78
C SER A 41 -17.14 -11.08 9.85
N PRO A 42 -15.87 -10.64 9.94
CA PRO A 42 -14.99 -11.00 11.04
C PRO A 42 -15.60 -10.65 12.40
N THR A 43 -15.58 -11.61 13.31
CA THR A 43 -16.02 -11.42 14.70
C THR A 43 -14.82 -11.46 15.63
N GLN A 44 -14.72 -10.50 16.53
CA GLN A 44 -13.69 -10.48 17.56
C GLN A 44 -14.24 -11.15 18.82
N GLN A 45 -13.53 -12.17 19.30
CA GLN A 45 -13.83 -12.78 20.60
C GLN A 45 -13.17 -11.96 21.71
N GLU A 46 -13.79 -11.87 22.89
CA GLU A 46 -13.41 -10.96 23.99
C GLU A 46 -11.92 -11.03 24.39
N ASP A 47 -11.27 -12.19 24.26
CA ASP A 47 -9.83 -12.38 24.48
C ASP A 47 -9.19 -13.31 23.41
N GLY A 48 -9.84 -13.44 22.25
CA GLY A 48 -9.50 -14.46 21.26
C GLY A 48 -9.11 -13.91 19.88
N PRO A 49 -8.60 -14.78 18.99
CA PRO A 49 -8.43 -14.46 17.56
C PRO A 49 -9.70 -13.85 16.96
N ARG A 50 -9.53 -13.00 15.94
CA ARG A 50 -10.64 -12.69 15.04
C ARG A 50 -11.03 -13.97 14.30
N ILE A 51 -12.32 -14.29 14.22
CA ILE A 51 -12.81 -15.47 13.49
C ILE A 51 -13.65 -15.00 12.31
N ALA A 52 -13.41 -15.58 11.14
CA ALA A 52 -14.21 -15.39 9.95
C ALA A 52 -14.32 -16.71 9.18
N TYR A 53 -15.34 -16.81 8.33
CA TYR A 53 -15.51 -17.95 7.44
C TYR A 53 -15.40 -17.46 6.00
N PHE A 54 -14.52 -18.08 5.22
CA PHE A 54 -14.38 -17.78 3.80
C PHE A 54 -14.56 -19.06 3.00
N ARG A 55 -15.53 -19.08 2.09
CA ARG A 55 -15.86 -20.26 1.26
C ARG A 55 -16.06 -21.54 2.08
N GLY A 56 -16.70 -21.42 3.25
CA GLY A 56 -16.95 -22.54 4.17
C GLY A 56 -15.76 -22.96 5.04
N ARG A 57 -14.60 -22.31 4.92
CA ARG A 57 -13.42 -22.61 5.73
C ARG A 57 -13.28 -21.63 6.88
N LYS A 58 -13.03 -22.14 8.09
CA LYS A 58 -12.79 -21.32 9.28
C LYS A 58 -11.40 -20.73 9.22
N LEU A 59 -11.31 -19.41 9.38
CA LEU A 59 -10.06 -18.66 9.42
C LEU A 59 -9.85 -18.06 10.81
N HIS A 60 -8.59 -18.05 11.25
CA HIS A 60 -8.16 -17.40 12.49
C HIS A 60 -7.31 -16.18 12.12
N GLY A 61 -7.79 -15.00 12.49
CA GLY A 61 -7.20 -13.71 12.19
C GLY A 61 -6.41 -13.19 13.38
N LYS A 62 -5.18 -12.76 13.11
CA LYS A 62 -4.33 -12.03 14.06
C LYS A 62 -4.12 -10.61 13.57
N THR A 63 -4.39 -9.64 14.43
CA THR A 63 -4.14 -8.23 14.13
C THR A 63 -2.66 -7.92 14.35
N VAL A 64 -2.03 -7.35 13.33
CA VAL A 64 -0.67 -6.85 13.33
C VAL A 64 -0.74 -5.33 13.19
N LYS A 65 -0.35 -4.61 14.24
CA LYS A 65 -0.24 -3.15 14.18
C LYS A 65 1.00 -2.76 13.38
N LEU A 66 0.90 -1.68 12.63
CA LEU A 66 2.06 -1.11 11.96
C LEU A 66 3.03 -0.52 12.99
N PRO A 67 4.35 -0.54 12.73
CA PRO A 67 5.35 0.06 13.61
C PRO A 67 5.14 1.56 13.77
N GLU A 68 5.61 2.12 14.89
CA GLU A 68 5.52 3.56 15.15
C GLU A 68 6.24 4.36 14.05
N GLY A 69 5.64 5.49 13.63
CA GLY A 69 6.15 6.30 12.53
C GLY A 69 5.78 5.79 11.13
N TYR A 70 5.20 4.59 11.01
CA TYR A 70 4.73 4.04 9.75
C TYR A 70 3.20 4.12 9.63
N ARG A 71 2.72 4.26 8.38
CA ARG A 71 1.30 4.16 8.02
C ARG A 71 1.12 3.31 6.78
N GLY A 72 0.00 2.62 6.69
CA GLY A 72 -0.42 1.88 5.51
C GLY A 72 -1.28 2.76 4.62
N VAL A 73 -1.07 2.70 3.31
CA VAL A 73 -1.84 3.46 2.31
C VAL A 73 -2.34 2.52 1.21
N VAL A 74 -3.61 2.67 0.84
CA VAL A 74 -4.20 2.03 -0.35
C VAL A 74 -4.16 3.05 -1.48
N VAL A 75 -3.50 2.70 -2.58
CA VAL A 75 -3.31 3.59 -3.72
C VAL A 75 -3.90 2.99 -5.00
N GLU A 76 -4.47 3.84 -5.83
CA GLU A 76 -4.95 3.49 -7.18
C GLU A 76 -4.07 4.19 -8.22
N LYS A 77 -3.68 3.47 -9.27
CA LYS A 77 -2.94 4.07 -10.38
C LYS A 77 -3.88 4.92 -11.22
N GLN A 78 -3.59 6.21 -11.35
CA GLN A 78 -4.28 7.06 -12.29
C GLN A 78 -3.80 6.74 -13.71
N ALA A 79 -4.75 6.72 -14.66
CA ALA A 79 -4.41 6.67 -16.07
C ALA A 79 -3.50 7.86 -16.42
N ALA A 80 -2.46 7.61 -17.21
CA ALA A 80 -1.70 8.71 -17.78
C ALA A 80 -2.68 9.59 -18.59
N PRO A 81 -2.58 10.92 -18.52
CA PRO A 81 -3.33 11.76 -19.44
C PRO A 81 -3.03 11.26 -20.86
N PRO A 82 -4.04 11.16 -21.75
CA PRO A 82 -3.75 10.93 -23.15
C PRO A 82 -2.76 11.99 -23.58
N ALA A 83 -1.62 11.57 -24.14
CA ALA A 83 -0.66 12.49 -24.75
C ALA A 83 -1.49 13.44 -25.61
N ALA A 84 -1.47 14.73 -25.27
CA ALA A 84 -2.28 15.72 -25.96
C ALA A 84 -2.03 15.54 -27.45
N ALA A 85 -3.08 15.16 -28.19
CA ALA A 85 -3.03 15.18 -29.64
C ALA A 85 -2.64 16.61 -30.00
N GLN A 86 -1.40 16.80 -30.43
CA GLN A 86 -0.94 18.08 -30.91
C GLN A 86 -1.84 18.42 -32.11
N PRO A 87 -2.55 19.55 -32.10
CA PRO A 87 -3.19 20.02 -33.32
C PRO A 87 -2.07 20.28 -34.33
N GLU A 88 -2.15 19.63 -35.48
CA GLU A 88 -1.31 19.95 -36.63
C GLU A 88 -1.58 21.40 -37.03
N GLN A 89 -0.74 22.32 -36.56
CA GLN A 89 -0.75 23.71 -37.00
C GLN A 89 0.68 24.10 -37.36
N ASP A 90 0.95 24.06 -38.66
CA ASP A 90 2.02 24.78 -39.32
C ASP A 90 2.08 26.24 -38.86
N ALA A 91 3.15 26.63 -38.16
CA ALA A 91 3.85 27.90 -38.34
C ALA A 91 5.07 28.04 -37.40
N ALA A 92 6.25 27.98 -38.01
CA ALA A 92 7.48 28.74 -37.71
C ALA A 92 7.95 28.93 -36.24
N ASP A 93 9.08 28.26 -35.96
CA ASP A 93 10.28 28.78 -35.28
C ASP A 93 10.11 29.40 -33.88
N LEU A 94 10.50 28.63 -32.85
CA LEU A 94 11.54 28.93 -31.85
C LEU A 94 11.35 28.05 -30.59
N GLN A 95 12.40 27.29 -30.23
CA GLN A 95 12.61 26.57 -28.95
C GLN A 95 11.87 25.24 -28.76
N GLN A 96 12.41 24.16 -29.35
CA GLN A 96 11.97 22.80 -29.06
C GLN A 96 13.18 21.87 -28.91
N GLU A 97 13.87 21.94 -27.77
CA GLU A 97 14.92 20.99 -27.38
C GLU A 97 14.72 20.40 -25.97
N ASP A 98 13.57 20.57 -25.33
CA ASP A 98 13.35 20.13 -23.93
C ASP A 98 12.03 19.35 -23.69
N ALA A 99 11.41 18.80 -24.75
CA ALA A 99 10.13 18.10 -24.64
C ALA A 99 10.21 16.56 -24.77
N GLU A 100 11.34 16.00 -25.22
CA GLU A 100 11.43 14.57 -25.59
C GLU A 100 11.83 13.63 -24.45
N ASP A 101 12.30 14.14 -23.31
CA ASP A 101 12.84 13.31 -22.21
C ASP A 101 11.94 13.20 -20.96
N GLN A 102 10.71 13.73 -20.98
CA GLN A 102 9.80 13.59 -19.85
C GLN A 102 9.08 12.23 -19.89
N VAL A 103 9.73 11.21 -19.33
CA VAL A 103 9.09 9.91 -19.06
C VAL A 103 7.81 10.17 -18.24
N PRO A 104 6.61 9.78 -18.73
CA PRO A 104 5.37 10.09 -18.03
C PRO A 104 5.39 9.53 -16.61
N LEU A 105 5.38 10.43 -15.63
CA LEU A 105 5.28 10.08 -14.22
C LEU A 105 3.97 9.32 -13.97
N GLY A 106 4.07 8.07 -13.53
CA GLY A 106 2.91 7.34 -13.04
C GLY A 106 2.35 8.02 -11.79
N SER A 107 1.11 8.50 -11.84
CA SER A 107 0.45 9.14 -10.70
C SER A 107 -0.35 8.10 -9.90
N LEU A 108 -0.12 8.04 -8.59
CA LEU A 108 -0.85 7.20 -7.65
C LEU A 108 -1.75 8.09 -6.79
N GLU A 109 -3.05 7.78 -6.71
CA GLU A 109 -4.01 8.47 -5.85
C GLU A 109 -4.24 7.66 -4.57
N THR A 110 -4.19 8.31 -3.42
CA THR A 110 -4.49 7.66 -2.13
C THR A 110 -6.00 7.52 -1.93
N LYS A 111 -6.49 6.31 -1.65
CA LYS A 111 -7.92 6.02 -1.45
C LYS A 111 -8.28 5.82 0.03
N ALA A 112 -7.38 5.26 0.82
CA ALA A 112 -7.60 4.99 2.22
C ALA A 112 -6.28 4.78 2.97
N ASP A 113 -6.32 5.01 4.28
CA ASP A 113 -5.21 4.73 5.19
C ASP A 113 -5.58 3.58 6.13
N PHE A 114 -4.58 2.82 6.59
CA PHE A 114 -4.76 1.80 7.62
C PHE A 114 -3.57 1.78 8.58
N ASP A 115 -3.86 1.50 9.85
CA ASP A 115 -2.86 1.44 10.93
C ASP A 115 -2.59 -0.01 11.39
N GLU A 116 -3.43 -0.95 10.94
CA GLU A 116 -3.31 -2.37 11.24
C GLU A 116 -3.67 -3.24 10.04
N LEU A 117 -3.05 -4.43 10.01
CA LEU A 117 -3.32 -5.52 9.07
C LEU A 117 -3.89 -6.70 9.85
N VAL A 118 -4.88 -7.40 9.30
CA VAL A 118 -5.32 -8.69 9.83
C VAL A 118 -4.77 -9.80 8.96
N VAL A 119 -3.90 -10.62 9.54
CA VAL A 119 -3.33 -11.81 8.88
C VAL A 119 -4.18 -13.01 9.24
N TRP A 120 -4.72 -13.70 8.23
CA TRP A 120 -5.61 -14.84 8.40
C TRP A 120 -4.91 -16.16 8.10
N GLY A 121 -4.98 -17.11 9.03
CA GLY A 121 -4.51 -18.48 8.87
C GLY A 121 -5.66 -19.49 8.75
N HIS A 122 -5.46 -20.55 7.98
CA HIS A 122 -6.36 -21.71 7.93
C HIS A 122 -6.01 -22.67 9.08
N GLU A 123 -7.02 -23.05 9.89
CA GLU A 123 -6.92 -24.01 11.01
C GLU A 123 -5.96 -23.65 12.17
N ALA A 124 -4.91 -22.87 11.93
CA ALA A 124 -3.98 -22.36 12.93
C ALA A 124 -3.88 -20.84 12.87
N MET A 125 -3.54 -20.22 14.01
CA MET A 125 -3.24 -18.79 14.05
C MET A 125 -1.93 -18.52 13.31
N ALA A 126 -1.87 -17.38 12.62
CA ALA A 126 -0.59 -16.87 12.14
C ALA A 126 0.34 -16.62 13.35
N ASP A 127 1.55 -17.16 13.27
CA ASP A 127 2.62 -16.95 14.26
C ASP A 127 3.87 -16.34 13.61
N ALA A 128 4.60 -15.51 14.36
CA ALA A 128 5.78 -14.78 13.87
C ALA A 128 6.92 -15.70 13.48
N ALA A 129 6.99 -16.91 14.05
CA ALA A 129 7.98 -17.92 13.68
C ALA A 129 7.81 -18.41 12.23
N SER A 130 6.57 -18.47 11.74
CA SER A 130 6.25 -19.03 10.42
C SER A 130 5.79 -17.98 9.40
N ASP A 131 5.21 -16.87 9.85
CA ASP A 131 4.57 -15.89 8.98
C ASP A 131 5.45 -14.62 8.82
N PRO A 132 5.93 -14.32 7.59
CA PRO A 132 6.77 -13.14 7.35
C PRO A 132 6.04 -11.82 7.58
N TYR A 133 4.71 -11.77 7.39
CA TYR A 133 3.93 -10.54 7.56
C TYR A 133 3.84 -10.10 9.01
N MET A 134 3.98 -11.05 9.93
CA MET A 134 4.07 -10.76 11.36
C MET A 134 5.41 -10.16 11.79
N ARG A 135 6.45 -10.31 10.96
CA ARG A 135 7.81 -9.80 11.22
C ARG A 135 8.10 -8.46 10.56
N ILE A 136 7.08 -7.78 10.02
CA ILE A 136 7.25 -6.45 9.39
C ILE A 136 7.87 -5.41 10.34
N GLY A 137 7.57 -5.51 11.65
CA GLY A 137 8.18 -4.66 12.68
C GLY A 137 9.66 -4.94 12.93
N GLU A 138 10.09 -6.19 12.79
CA GLU A 138 11.51 -6.56 12.93
C GLU A 138 12.33 -6.02 11.75
N TRP A 139 11.78 -6.14 10.54
CA TRP A 139 12.43 -5.63 9.33
C TRP A 139 12.58 -4.10 9.34
N THR A 140 11.52 -3.37 9.71
CA THR A 140 11.55 -1.91 9.79
C THR A 140 12.61 -1.42 10.78
N ARG A 141 12.64 -2.00 11.99
CA ARG A 141 13.67 -1.68 12.98
C ARG A 141 15.08 -1.98 12.51
N LEU A 142 15.28 -3.11 11.83
CA LEU A 142 16.59 -3.48 11.27
C LEU A 142 17.01 -2.48 10.18
N ALA A 143 16.10 -2.13 9.27
CA ALA A 143 16.37 -1.19 8.20
C ALA A 143 16.74 0.21 8.73
N GLU A 144 16.07 0.67 9.78
CA GLU A 144 16.41 1.94 10.46
C GLU A 144 17.85 1.94 10.99
N GLN A 145 18.30 0.84 11.59
CA GLN A 145 19.67 0.71 12.10
C GLN A 145 20.72 0.63 10.97
N ILE A 146 20.42 -0.09 9.89
CA ILE A 146 21.34 -0.19 8.74
C ILE A 146 21.52 1.18 8.07
N HIS A 147 20.45 1.97 8.03
CA HIS A 147 20.43 3.26 7.34
C HIS A 147 20.59 4.46 8.29
N SER A 148 20.90 4.24 9.57
CA SER A 148 21.27 5.33 10.48
C SER A 148 22.72 5.76 10.20
N TYR A 149 22.89 6.81 9.40
CA TYR A 149 24.20 7.42 9.19
C TYR A 149 24.54 8.31 10.39
N SER A 150 25.70 8.09 11.01
CA SER A 150 26.25 9.00 12.01
C SER A 150 26.58 10.34 11.35
N ALA A 151 26.08 11.44 11.90
CA ALA A 151 26.52 12.77 11.50
C ALA A 151 28.02 12.86 11.76
N VAL A 152 28.81 13.06 10.70
CA VAL A 152 30.24 13.30 10.83
C VAL A 152 30.38 14.66 11.50
N GLU A 153 30.71 14.69 12.79
CA GLU A 153 31.10 15.91 13.47
C GLU A 153 32.40 16.40 12.82
N HIS A 154 32.29 17.48 12.06
CA HIS A 154 33.44 18.20 11.55
C HIS A 154 33.99 19.05 12.70
N ASP A 155 34.87 18.44 13.51
CA ASP A 155 35.66 19.18 14.49
C ASP A 155 36.51 20.20 13.74
N SER A 156 36.37 21.47 14.12
CA SER A 156 36.97 22.63 13.46
C SER A 156 38.27 23.07 14.13
#